data_AF-A0A932LJZ6-F1
#
_entry.id   AF-A0A932LJZ6-F1
#
_cell.length_a   1.000
_cell.length_b   1.000
_cell.length_c   1.000
_cell.angle_alpha   90.00
_cell.angle_beta   90.00
_cell.angle_gamma   90.00
#
_symmetry.space_group_name_H-M   'P 1'
#
loop_
_entity.id
_entity.type
_entity.pdbx_description
1 polymer ?
#
loop_
_entity_poly.entity_id
_entity_poly.type
_entity_poly.pdbx_seq_one_letter_code
_entity_poly.pdbx_strand_id
1 'polypeptide(L)'
;MAVGTVPLEHRDVSYVTGYGPFQAENNTQATALRCIANLPEDAMFEQEIEMEKKNSSIVPLFLILSLIVGVVGVALYFVIQSRKVLTNAEASTAIVSVLDGQGPALLKFQTGIVRGSDNPHDPHYRLLEKAGYLKIGKDTSDWKTPVSLTAKGEAFLGEIPGVKKSKKDTTEDYTVPLAQRKLMEINKITMLTPSKAVVDYTWKWETNQAGELLDAAGPAVKAFNTWDRSTLIDKHGAHFYHDAPSKTKIALMKTEKGWMLNNE
;
A
#
# COMPACT_ATOMS: atom_id res chain seq x y z
N MET A 1 -35.89 -0.72 -36.91
CA MET A 1 -37.09 -0.40 -37.73
C MET A 1 -38.14 0.14 -36.78
N ALA A 2 -38.30 1.46 -36.81
CA ALA A 2 -39.53 2.14 -37.25
C ALA A 2 -40.57 2.20 -36.10
N VAL A 3 -40.63 3.28 -35.30
CA VAL A 3 -41.17 4.63 -35.59
C VAL A 3 -42.69 4.69 -35.34
N GLY A 4 -43.09 5.65 -34.50
CA GLY A 4 -44.46 6.16 -34.38
C GLY A 4 -44.80 6.58 -32.95
N THR A 5 -45.29 7.77 -32.60
CA THR A 5 -45.35 9.14 -33.18
C THR A 5 -46.00 10.02 -32.10
N VAL A 6 -45.61 11.30 -32.04
CA VAL A 6 -46.06 12.35 -31.11
C VAL A 6 -47.45 12.92 -31.54
N PRO A 7 -48.15 13.71 -30.70
CA PRO A 7 -48.12 15.18 -30.85
C PRO A 7 -48.09 15.94 -29.49
N LEU A 8 -47.21 16.91 -29.25
CA LEU A 8 -47.22 18.33 -29.65
C LEU A 8 -48.41 19.12 -29.07
N GLU A 9 -48.18 19.77 -27.91
CA GLU A 9 -48.97 20.91 -27.45
C GLU A 9 -48.07 22.16 -27.44
N HIS A 10 -48.50 23.13 -28.24
CA HIS A 10 -47.99 24.49 -28.37
C HIS A 10 -48.07 25.25 -27.06
N ARG A 11 -46.99 25.92 -26.67
CA ARG A 11 -47.04 27.34 -26.28
C ARG A 11 -45.80 28.06 -26.78
N ASP A 12 -46.04 28.91 -27.77
CA ASP A 12 -45.21 30.07 -28.10
C ASP A 12 -45.09 30.98 -26.87
N VAL A 13 -43.91 31.58 -26.66
CA VAL A 13 -43.74 33.05 -26.69
C VAL A 13 -42.25 33.33 -26.84
N SER A 14 -41.91 33.97 -27.95
CA SER A 14 -40.58 34.43 -28.32
C SER A 14 -40.21 35.75 -27.65
N TYR A 15 -38.92 35.89 -27.41
CA TYR A 15 -38.11 37.07 -27.13
C TYR A 15 -38.58 38.37 -27.80
N VAL A 16 -38.29 39.52 -27.16
CA VAL A 16 -37.27 40.48 -27.64
C VAL A 16 -37.30 41.76 -26.79
N THR A 17 -36.08 42.19 -26.48
CA THR A 17 -35.60 43.48 -25.96
C THR A 17 -36.02 44.68 -26.82
N GLY A 18 -36.38 45.81 -26.22
CA GLY A 18 -36.54 47.05 -26.99
C GLY A 18 -36.84 48.29 -26.14
N TYR A 19 -35.81 49.06 -25.84
CA TYR A 19 -35.89 50.49 -25.52
C TYR A 19 -36.21 51.28 -26.79
N GLY A 20 -37.11 52.26 -26.70
CA GLY A 20 -37.35 53.28 -27.75
C GLY A 20 -38.57 54.17 -27.44
N PRO A 21 -38.59 55.44 -27.87
CA PRO A 21 -38.94 56.57 -27.00
C PRO A 21 -40.40 57.05 -27.12
N PHE A 22 -40.87 57.74 -26.07
CA PHE A 22 -41.98 58.70 -26.16
C PHE A 22 -41.36 60.09 -26.44
N GLN A 23 -41.81 60.73 -27.52
CA GLN A 23 -41.47 62.11 -27.89
C GLN A 23 -42.75 62.94 -27.94
N ALA A 24 -42.59 64.17 -27.43
CA ALA A 24 -43.34 65.39 -27.71
C ALA A 24 -44.73 65.57 -27.05
N GLU A 25 -44.69 66.22 -25.89
CA GLU A 25 -45.46 67.44 -25.64
C GLU A 25 -45.60 68.30 -26.91
N ASN A 26 -46.83 68.74 -27.21
CA ASN A 26 -47.05 70.00 -27.90
C ASN A 26 -47.61 71.01 -26.91
N ASN A 27 -46.74 71.98 -26.67
CA ASN A 27 -46.87 73.22 -25.93
C ASN A 27 -48.13 74.01 -26.33
N THR A 28 -48.93 74.46 -25.36
CA THR A 28 -49.72 75.69 -25.53
C THR A 28 -49.78 76.44 -24.21
N GLN A 29 -48.81 77.34 -24.06
CA GLN A 29 -48.93 78.70 -23.52
C GLN A 29 -50.11 79.01 -22.58
N ALA A 30 -49.74 79.49 -21.39
CA ALA A 30 -50.03 80.84 -20.92
C ALA A 30 -50.60 80.90 -19.49
N THR A 31 -50.14 81.93 -18.80
CA THR A 31 -50.81 82.64 -17.69
C THR A 31 -50.63 82.08 -16.28
N ALA A 32 -49.50 82.49 -15.68
CA ALA A 32 -49.40 83.20 -14.41
C ALA A 32 -50.45 82.89 -13.31
N LEU A 33 -50.00 82.29 -12.21
CA LEU A 33 -50.52 82.58 -10.87
C LEU A 33 -49.45 82.26 -9.80
N ARG A 34 -48.89 83.35 -9.27
CA ARG A 34 -48.47 83.61 -7.88
C ARG A 34 -48.10 82.42 -6.98
N CYS A 35 -46.82 82.44 -6.58
CA CYS A 35 -46.33 82.22 -5.20
C CYS A 35 -46.89 81.04 -4.41
N ILE A 36 -46.15 79.92 -4.41
CA ILE A 36 -45.91 79.16 -3.18
C ILE A 36 -44.41 78.97 -3.07
N ALA A 37 -43.82 79.63 -2.08
CA ALA A 37 -42.43 79.45 -1.71
C ALA A 37 -42.28 78.16 -0.90
N ASN A 38 -41.13 77.51 -1.12
CA ASN A 38 -40.39 76.59 -0.24
C ASN A 38 -40.74 75.08 -0.22
N LEU A 39 -39.66 74.31 -0.51
CA LEU A 39 -39.30 72.91 -0.17
C LEU A 39 -39.58 71.81 -1.24
N PRO A 40 -38.73 70.77 -1.36
CA PRO A 40 -37.25 70.75 -1.34
C PRO A 40 -36.69 69.78 -2.42
N GLU A 41 -36.11 70.27 -3.52
CA GLU A 41 -35.41 69.39 -4.48
C GLU A 41 -34.09 68.84 -3.91
N ASP A 42 -33.55 69.48 -2.88
CA ASP A 42 -32.33 69.04 -2.19
C ASP A 42 -32.54 67.74 -1.38
N ALA A 43 -33.78 67.42 -0.98
CA ALA A 43 -34.06 66.24 -0.14
C ALA A 43 -33.96 64.90 -0.91
N MET A 44 -34.18 64.93 -2.22
CA MET A 44 -34.19 63.71 -3.06
C MET A 44 -32.77 63.35 -3.51
N PHE A 45 -31.94 64.35 -3.84
CA PHE A 45 -30.51 64.16 -4.14
C PHE A 45 -29.66 63.93 -2.87
N GLU A 46 -30.02 64.50 -1.72
CA GLU A 46 -29.40 64.10 -0.45
C GLU A 46 -29.76 62.65 -0.06
N GLN A 47 -30.97 62.16 -0.37
CA GLN A 47 -31.33 60.76 -0.11
C GLN A 47 -30.55 59.76 -0.98
N GLU A 48 -30.30 60.06 -2.26
CA GLU A 48 -29.46 59.20 -3.11
C GLU A 48 -27.98 59.24 -2.68
N ILE A 49 -27.45 60.42 -2.32
CA ILE A 49 -26.06 60.54 -1.83
C ILE A 49 -25.91 59.95 -0.40
N GLU A 50 -26.93 60.02 0.45
CA GLU A 50 -26.94 59.32 1.75
C GLU A 50 -27.06 57.81 1.61
N MET A 51 -27.75 57.29 0.58
CA MET A 51 -27.83 55.86 0.33
C MET A 51 -26.53 55.26 -0.21
N GLU A 52 -25.70 56.05 -0.92
CA GLU A 52 -24.31 55.65 -1.23
C GLU A 52 -23.39 55.73 0.00
N LYS A 53 -23.59 56.71 0.88
CA LYS A 53 -22.76 56.89 2.08
C LYS A 53 -23.09 55.91 3.22
N LYS A 54 -24.32 55.38 3.28
CA LYS A 54 -24.78 54.47 4.35
C LYS A 54 -24.57 52.98 4.10
N ASN A 55 -24.11 52.57 2.91
CA ASN A 55 -24.03 51.14 2.59
C ASN A 55 -22.65 50.62 2.16
N SER A 56 -21.56 51.29 2.56
CA SER A 56 -20.30 50.58 2.83
C SER A 56 -20.45 49.76 4.12
N SER A 57 -21.42 48.84 4.13
CA SER A 57 -21.60 47.91 5.24
C SER A 57 -20.41 46.97 5.20
N ILE A 58 -19.53 47.11 6.19
CA ILE A 58 -18.37 46.24 6.37
C ILE A 58 -18.79 44.78 6.60
N VAL A 59 -20.06 44.58 7.00
CA VAL A 59 -20.68 43.29 7.33
C VAL A 59 -20.69 42.32 6.14
N PRO A 60 -21.23 42.63 4.94
CA PRO A 60 -21.17 41.74 3.78
C PRO A 60 -19.73 41.40 3.35
N LEU A 61 -18.76 42.30 3.51
CA LEU A 61 -17.36 42.03 3.19
C LEU A 61 -16.74 41.01 4.16
N PHE A 62 -16.96 41.16 5.48
CA PHE A 62 -16.54 40.16 6.46
C PHE A 62 -17.25 38.82 6.28
N LEU A 63 -18.51 38.82 5.84
CA LEU A 63 -19.27 37.61 5.54
C LEU A 63 -18.62 36.81 4.42
N ILE A 64 -18.29 37.47 3.30
CA ILE A 64 -17.56 36.86 2.18
C ILE A 64 -16.17 36.38 2.62
N LEU A 65 -15.45 37.18 3.41
CA LEU A 65 -14.12 36.79 3.91
C LEU A 65 -14.19 35.54 4.80
N SER A 66 -15.18 35.48 5.70
CA SER A 66 -15.40 34.34 6.58
C SER A 66 -15.80 33.08 5.80
N LEU A 67 -16.59 33.22 4.74
CA LEU A 67 -16.97 32.13 3.85
C LEU A 67 -15.72 31.55 3.16
N ILE A 68 -14.86 32.42 2.63
CA ILE A 68 -13.60 32.00 1.98
C ILE A 68 -12.70 31.28 2.98
N VAL A 69 -12.50 31.84 4.18
CA VAL A 69 -11.70 31.20 5.24
C VAL A 69 -12.31 29.87 5.67
N GLY A 70 -13.65 29.78 5.76
CA GLY A 70 -14.36 28.54 6.08
C GLY A 70 -14.13 27.45 5.03
N VAL A 71 -14.30 27.77 3.75
CA VAL A 71 -14.09 26.82 2.64
C VAL A 71 -12.62 26.39 2.55
N VAL A 72 -11.69 27.34 2.63
CA VAL A 72 -10.24 27.05 2.60
C VAL A 72 -9.82 26.25 3.83
N GLY A 73 -10.35 26.57 5.01
CA GLY A 73 -10.09 25.85 6.25
C GLY A 73 -10.55 24.39 6.19
N VAL A 74 -11.76 24.15 5.66
CA VAL A 74 -12.27 22.79 5.45
C VAL A 74 -11.44 22.03 4.41
N ALA A 75 -11.06 22.68 3.30
CA ALA A 75 -10.22 22.07 2.27
C ALA A 75 -8.83 21.68 2.82
N LEU A 76 -8.18 22.57 3.57
CA LEU A 76 -6.90 22.30 4.24
C LEU A 76 -7.04 21.20 5.28
N TYR A 77 -8.10 21.23 6.08
CA TYR A 77 -8.40 20.20 7.06
C TYR A 77 -8.51 18.82 6.41
N PHE A 78 -9.27 18.72 5.31
CA PHE A 78 -9.42 17.47 4.56
C PHE A 78 -8.09 16.98 4.01
N VAL A 79 -7.29 17.86 3.40
CA VAL A 79 -5.95 17.52 2.86
C VAL A 79 -5.03 17.01 3.96
N ILE A 80 -5.00 17.68 5.11
CA ILE A 80 -4.20 17.28 6.29
C ILE A 80 -4.69 15.94 6.85
N GLN A 81 -5.99 15.69 6.83
CA GLN A 81 -6.57 14.45 7.36
C GLN A 81 -6.35 13.27 6.41
N SER A 82 -6.42 13.47 5.09
CA SER A 82 -6.04 12.45 4.11
C SER A 82 -4.56 12.05 4.20
N ARG A 83 -3.67 12.97 4.61
CA ARG A 83 -2.26 12.65 4.92
C ARG A 83 -2.06 11.79 6.18
N LYS A 84 -3.12 11.55 6.97
CA LYS A 84 -3.07 10.66 8.15
C LYS A 84 -3.51 9.23 7.84
N VAL A 85 -4.05 8.97 6.65
CA VAL A 85 -4.49 7.63 6.26
C VAL A 85 -3.30 6.86 5.70
N LEU A 86 -3.12 5.61 6.15
CA LEU A 86 -2.13 4.70 5.60
C LEU A 86 -2.48 4.38 4.15
N THR A 87 -1.60 4.76 3.21
CA THR A 87 -1.77 4.43 1.80
C THR A 87 -1.33 3.00 1.49
N ASN A 88 -1.81 2.42 0.38
CA ASN A 88 -1.36 1.11 -0.08
C ASN A 88 0.15 1.05 -0.33
N ALA A 89 0.75 2.14 -0.84
CA ALA A 89 2.19 2.20 -1.08
C ALA A 89 2.99 2.17 0.23
N GLU A 90 2.59 2.95 1.23
CA GLU A 90 3.22 2.94 2.56
C GLU A 90 3.04 1.59 3.26
N ALA A 91 1.84 1.01 3.19
CA ALA A 91 1.55 -0.30 3.73
C ALA A 91 2.42 -1.37 3.06
N SER A 92 2.55 -1.33 1.73
CA SER A 92 3.40 -2.26 0.97
C SER A 92 4.85 -2.18 1.43
N THR A 93 5.42 -0.98 1.54
CA THR A 93 6.81 -0.79 2.00
C THR A 93 7.01 -1.32 3.42
N ALA A 94 6.07 -1.03 4.33
CA ALA A 94 6.13 -1.53 5.70
C ALA A 94 6.03 -3.07 5.76
N ILE A 95 5.11 -3.67 5.00
CA ILE A 95 4.93 -5.12 4.94
C ILE A 95 6.16 -5.80 4.35
N VAL A 96 6.70 -5.28 3.24
CA VAL A 96 7.91 -5.83 2.61
C VAL A 96 9.07 -5.79 3.61
N SER A 97 9.25 -4.68 4.33
CA SER A 97 10.26 -4.62 5.39
C SER A 97 10.05 -5.64 6.51
N VAL A 98 8.80 -5.95 6.88
CA VAL A 98 8.48 -6.99 7.86
C VAL A 98 8.79 -8.38 7.30
N LEU A 99 8.40 -8.66 6.05
CA LEU A 99 8.68 -9.94 5.38
C LEU A 99 10.18 -10.18 5.22
N ASP A 100 10.93 -9.16 4.82
CA ASP A 100 12.39 -9.19 4.72
C ASP A 100 13.03 -9.41 6.09
N GLY A 101 12.49 -8.77 7.14
CA GLY A 101 12.94 -8.92 8.52
C GLY A 101 12.73 -10.32 9.10
N GLN A 102 11.74 -11.08 8.61
CA GLN A 102 11.55 -12.50 9.00
C GLN A 102 12.59 -13.44 8.37
N GLY A 103 13.32 -12.97 7.36
CA GLY A 103 14.37 -13.72 6.67
C GLY A 103 13.86 -14.86 5.78
N PRO A 104 14.76 -15.40 4.94
CA PRO A 104 14.47 -16.57 4.11
C PRO A 104 14.36 -17.85 4.93
N ALA A 105 13.72 -18.86 4.37
CA ALA A 105 13.89 -20.23 4.85
C ALA A 105 15.33 -20.70 4.54
N LEU A 106 15.99 -21.35 5.50
CA LEU A 106 17.41 -21.69 5.42
C LEU A 106 17.61 -23.20 5.60
N LEU A 107 18.48 -23.77 4.77
CA LEU A 107 19.08 -25.08 5.00
C LEU A 107 20.51 -24.89 5.52
N LYS A 108 20.85 -25.60 6.60
CA LYS A 108 22.22 -25.63 7.15
C LYS A 108 22.75 -27.05 7.05
N PHE A 109 23.99 -27.18 6.60
CA PHE A 109 24.72 -28.45 6.59
C PHE A 109 26.23 -28.19 6.61
N GLN A 110 27.00 -29.24 6.86
CA GLN A 110 28.45 -29.21 7.01
C GLN A 110 29.12 -30.21 6.06
N THR A 111 30.35 -29.90 5.63
CA THR A 111 31.21 -30.82 4.87
C THR A 111 32.59 -30.90 5.50
N GLY A 112 33.36 -31.95 5.21
CA GLY A 112 34.60 -32.30 5.90
C GLY A 112 34.39 -33.49 6.83
N ILE A 113 35.04 -33.49 7.98
CA ILE A 113 34.83 -34.52 9.01
C ILE A 113 33.78 -34.02 10.00
N VAL A 114 32.52 -34.38 9.76
CA VAL A 114 31.38 -33.92 10.57
C VAL A 114 31.29 -34.78 11.83
N ARG A 115 31.12 -34.12 12.99
CA ARG A 115 30.96 -34.74 14.31
C ARG A 115 29.92 -33.98 15.12
N GLY A 116 29.18 -34.68 15.97
CA GLY A 116 28.34 -34.03 16.99
C GLY A 116 27.07 -33.40 16.41
N SER A 117 26.77 -32.17 16.85
CA SER A 117 25.44 -31.52 16.83
C SER A 117 24.68 -31.49 15.50
N ASP A 118 25.36 -31.69 14.38
CA ASP A 118 24.75 -31.84 13.06
C ASP A 118 25.02 -33.26 12.57
N ASN A 119 23.96 -34.09 12.56
CA ASN A 119 24.09 -35.53 12.33
C ASN A 119 24.09 -35.83 10.82
N PRO A 120 25.18 -36.41 10.26
CA PRO A 120 25.29 -36.73 8.84
C PRO A 120 24.24 -37.74 8.34
N HIS A 121 23.59 -38.46 9.26
CA HIS A 121 22.51 -39.40 8.96
C HIS A 121 21.12 -38.75 8.96
N ASP A 122 21.03 -37.47 9.28
CA ASP A 122 19.77 -36.74 9.26
C ASP A 122 19.18 -36.68 7.84
N PRO A 123 17.85 -36.55 7.72
CA PRO A 123 17.17 -36.64 6.42
C PRO A 123 17.69 -35.65 5.37
N HIS A 124 18.14 -34.47 5.78
CA HIS A 124 18.59 -33.43 4.85
C HIS A 124 19.92 -33.80 4.17
N TYR A 125 20.86 -34.42 4.88
CA TYR A 125 22.08 -34.98 4.28
C TYR A 125 21.74 -36.09 3.29
N ARG A 126 20.85 -37.01 3.67
CA ARG A 126 20.37 -38.09 2.79
C ARG A 126 19.65 -37.56 1.55
N LEU A 127 18.91 -36.47 1.66
CA LEU A 127 18.23 -35.80 0.54
C LEU A 127 19.27 -35.24 -0.44
N LEU A 128 20.27 -34.52 0.07
CA LEU A 128 21.35 -33.93 -0.73
C LEU A 128 22.24 -35.00 -1.38
N GLU A 129 22.51 -36.10 -0.68
CA GLU A 129 23.23 -37.25 -1.24
C GLU A 129 22.43 -37.95 -2.35
N LYS A 130 21.14 -38.24 -2.12
CA LYS A 130 20.26 -38.81 -3.16
C LYS A 130 20.15 -37.93 -4.40
N ALA A 131 20.18 -36.60 -4.21
CA ALA A 131 20.20 -35.64 -5.31
C ALA A 131 21.59 -35.50 -5.99
N GLY A 132 22.62 -36.13 -5.44
CA GLY A 132 23.98 -36.17 -5.97
C GLY A 132 24.82 -34.93 -5.66
N TYR A 133 24.39 -34.09 -4.71
CA TYR A 133 25.11 -32.87 -4.29
C TYR A 133 26.17 -33.17 -3.24
N LEU A 134 25.90 -34.14 -2.36
CA LEU A 134 26.83 -34.60 -1.34
C LEU A 134 27.21 -36.07 -1.58
N LYS A 135 28.35 -36.46 -1.01
CA LYS A 135 28.77 -37.84 -0.86
C LYS A 135 29.11 -38.10 0.59
N ILE A 136 28.37 -39.00 1.22
CA ILE A 136 28.56 -39.39 2.61
C ILE A 136 29.41 -40.66 2.61
N GLY A 137 30.59 -40.59 3.22
CA GLY A 137 31.48 -41.75 3.35
C GLY A 137 31.08 -42.64 4.53
N LYS A 138 31.80 -43.75 4.69
CA LYS A 138 31.59 -44.65 5.82
C LYS A 138 32.03 -43.98 7.12
N ASP A 139 31.29 -44.24 8.19
CA ASP A 139 31.66 -43.79 9.53
C ASP A 139 33.05 -44.32 9.90
N THR A 140 33.91 -43.41 10.34
CA THR A 140 35.24 -43.73 10.86
C THR A 140 35.12 -44.05 12.35
N SER A 141 36.10 -44.74 12.93
CA SER A 141 36.16 -44.94 14.39
C SER A 141 35.98 -43.58 15.09
N ASP A 142 35.01 -43.51 16.02
CA ASP A 142 34.60 -42.34 16.81
C ASP A 142 33.45 -41.45 16.27
N TRP A 143 32.44 -42.00 15.57
CA TRP A 143 31.25 -41.23 15.12
C TRP A 143 31.59 -40.04 14.21
N LYS A 144 32.63 -40.21 13.40
CA LYS A 144 33.12 -39.21 12.45
C LYS A 144 32.70 -39.65 11.06
N THR A 145 31.83 -38.88 10.41
CA THR A 145 31.41 -39.20 9.05
C THR A 145 32.05 -38.20 8.09
N PRO A 146 32.87 -38.67 7.14
CA PRO A 146 33.40 -37.80 6.11
C PRO A 146 32.28 -37.46 5.13
N VAL A 147 31.93 -36.18 5.04
CA VAL A 147 30.95 -35.65 4.07
C VAL A 147 31.71 -34.77 3.08
N SER A 148 31.54 -35.03 1.79
CA SER A 148 32.21 -34.25 0.74
C SER A 148 31.19 -33.69 -0.24
N LEU A 149 31.45 -32.47 -0.70
CA LEU A 149 30.69 -31.85 -1.77
C LEU A 149 31.11 -32.47 -3.11
N THR A 150 30.14 -32.78 -3.96
CA THR A 150 30.44 -33.25 -5.32
C THR A 150 30.64 -32.04 -6.24
N ALA A 151 31.23 -32.24 -7.43
CA ALA A 151 31.32 -31.17 -8.44
C ALA A 151 29.94 -30.60 -8.80
N LYS A 152 28.89 -31.44 -8.79
CA LYS A 152 27.51 -31.02 -8.97
C LYS A 152 27.03 -30.15 -7.80
N GLY A 153 27.36 -30.53 -6.56
CA GLY A 153 27.06 -29.75 -5.35
C GLY A 153 27.73 -28.37 -5.36
N GLU A 154 29.00 -28.30 -5.74
CA GLU A 154 29.74 -27.04 -5.87
C GLU A 154 29.10 -26.10 -6.89
N ALA A 155 28.79 -26.60 -8.09
CA ALA A 155 28.10 -25.82 -9.11
C ALA A 155 26.73 -25.34 -8.65
N PHE A 156 25.93 -26.23 -8.04
CA PHE A 156 24.61 -25.91 -7.51
C PHE A 156 24.64 -24.80 -6.45
N LEU A 157 25.58 -24.86 -5.50
CA LEU A 157 25.73 -23.82 -4.49
C LEU A 157 26.22 -22.49 -5.09
N GLY A 158 27.00 -22.53 -6.18
CA GLY A 158 27.45 -21.34 -6.90
C GLY A 158 26.33 -20.61 -7.65
N GLU A 159 25.28 -21.33 -8.08
CA GLU A 159 24.11 -20.74 -8.75
C GLU A 159 23.14 -20.06 -7.78
N ILE A 160 23.17 -20.43 -6.49
CA ILE A 160 22.21 -19.91 -5.51
C ILE A 160 22.75 -18.62 -4.88
N PRO A 161 22.06 -17.47 -5.08
CA PRO A 161 22.46 -16.22 -4.45
C PRO A 161 22.28 -16.29 -2.93
N GLY A 162 23.25 -15.76 -2.19
CA GLY A 162 23.16 -15.63 -0.73
C GLY A 162 23.59 -16.86 0.08
N VAL A 163 24.18 -17.89 -0.56
CA VAL A 163 24.83 -18.98 0.16
C VAL A 163 25.98 -18.43 1.01
N LYS A 164 25.96 -18.73 2.31
CA LYS A 164 27.05 -18.39 3.23
C LYS A 164 27.90 -19.63 3.47
N LYS A 165 29.20 -19.51 3.21
CA LYS A 165 30.21 -20.51 3.50
C LYS A 165 31.10 -20.00 4.63
N SER A 166 31.24 -20.76 5.71
CA SER A 166 32.21 -20.47 6.78
C SER A 166 33.03 -21.71 7.08
N LYS A 167 34.35 -21.53 7.21
CA LYS A 167 35.25 -22.63 7.57
C LYS A 167 35.47 -22.63 9.09
N LYS A 168 35.26 -23.78 9.71
CA LYS A 168 35.52 -24.01 11.13
C LYS A 168 36.42 -25.25 11.27
N ASP A 169 37.67 -25.02 11.64
CA ASP A 169 38.69 -26.07 11.81
C ASP A 169 38.86 -26.94 10.55
N THR A 170 38.36 -28.18 10.62
CA THR A 170 38.41 -29.20 9.56
C THR A 170 37.09 -29.34 8.79
N THR A 171 36.11 -28.49 9.09
CA THR A 171 34.74 -28.58 8.60
C THR A 171 34.35 -27.27 7.92
N GLU A 172 33.54 -27.36 6.89
CA GLU A 172 32.96 -26.20 6.20
C GLU A 172 31.46 -26.19 6.44
N ASP A 173 30.95 -25.10 7.02
CA ASP A 173 29.54 -24.87 7.27
C ASP A 173 28.93 -24.11 6.09
N TYR A 174 27.79 -24.60 5.63
CA TYR A 174 27.00 -24.00 4.57
C TYR A 174 25.64 -23.59 5.11
N THR A 175 25.23 -22.36 4.81
CA THR A 175 23.86 -21.88 5.01
C THR A 175 23.30 -21.46 3.66
N VAL A 176 22.29 -22.18 3.20
CA VAL A 176 21.69 -22.05 1.87
C VAL A 176 20.29 -21.47 2.03
N PRO A 177 19.98 -20.29 1.43
CA PRO A 177 18.61 -19.82 1.36
C PRO A 177 17.79 -20.72 0.43
N LEU A 178 16.57 -21.04 0.83
CA LEU A 178 15.66 -21.94 0.11
C LEU A 178 14.52 -21.16 -0.58
N ALA A 179 13.90 -20.25 0.18
CA ALA A 179 12.81 -19.42 -0.31
C ALA A 179 12.71 -18.11 0.47
N GLN A 180 12.19 -17.08 -0.17
CA GLN A 180 11.91 -15.77 0.42
C GLN A 180 10.40 -15.51 0.45
N ARG A 181 9.94 -14.74 1.43
CA ARG A 181 8.52 -14.35 1.49
C ARG A 181 8.30 -13.15 0.58
N LYS A 182 7.28 -13.24 -0.28
CA LYS A 182 6.93 -12.19 -1.23
C LYS A 182 5.51 -11.72 -0.99
N LEU A 183 5.34 -10.41 -0.89
CA LEU A 183 4.03 -9.77 -0.83
C LEU A 183 3.30 -10.00 -2.16
N MET A 184 2.08 -10.53 -2.10
CA MET A 184 1.21 -10.72 -3.26
C MET A 184 0.21 -9.59 -3.40
N GLU A 185 -0.50 -9.30 -2.32
CA GLU A 185 -1.62 -8.36 -2.34
C GLU A 185 -1.86 -7.77 -0.96
N ILE A 186 -2.28 -6.51 -0.92
CA ILE A 186 -2.85 -5.89 0.28
C ILE A 186 -4.37 -6.04 0.17
N ASN A 187 -4.94 -6.88 1.02
CA ASN A 187 -6.37 -7.21 0.96
C ASN A 187 -7.22 -6.09 1.55
N LYS A 188 -6.80 -5.55 2.70
CA LYS A 188 -7.58 -4.55 3.44
C LYS A 188 -6.71 -3.73 4.37
N ILE A 189 -6.95 -2.42 4.39
CA ILE A 189 -6.38 -1.49 5.38
C ILE A 189 -7.52 -0.99 6.27
N THR A 190 -7.39 -1.16 7.58
CA THR A 190 -8.35 -0.67 8.57
C THR A 190 -7.65 0.31 9.50
N MET A 191 -7.97 1.60 9.38
CA MET A 191 -7.47 2.63 10.30
C MET A 191 -8.15 2.47 11.66
N LEU A 192 -7.36 2.29 12.72
CA LEU A 192 -7.87 2.28 14.10
C LEU A 192 -7.83 3.69 14.70
N THR A 193 -6.70 4.38 14.49
CA THR A 193 -6.50 5.78 14.84
C THR A 193 -5.70 6.44 13.72
N PRO A 194 -5.53 7.78 13.68
CA PRO A 194 -4.67 8.43 12.70
C PRO A 194 -3.19 8.00 12.74
N SER A 195 -2.78 7.24 13.77
CA SER A 195 -1.42 6.73 13.95
C SER A 195 -1.36 5.20 14.13
N LYS A 196 -2.48 4.47 14.09
CA LYS A 196 -2.53 3.01 14.20
C LYS A 196 -3.45 2.43 13.12
N ALA A 197 -2.98 1.42 12.40
CA ALA A 197 -3.74 0.74 11.37
C ALA A 197 -3.53 -0.77 11.47
N VAL A 198 -4.51 -1.53 11.00
CA VAL A 198 -4.40 -2.98 10.82
C VAL A 198 -4.46 -3.27 9.34
N VAL A 199 -3.49 -4.02 8.84
CA VAL A 199 -3.38 -4.36 7.42
C VAL A 199 -3.48 -5.87 7.26
N ASP A 200 -4.46 -6.29 6.48
CA ASP A 200 -4.62 -7.66 6.01
C ASP A 200 -3.91 -7.77 4.67
N TYR A 201 -2.96 -8.68 4.55
CA TYR A 201 -2.19 -8.89 3.33
C TYR A 201 -2.00 -10.38 3.04
N THR A 202 -1.73 -10.67 1.78
CA THR A 202 -1.46 -12.00 1.27
C THR A 202 -0.01 -12.07 0.86
N TRP A 203 0.71 -13.10 1.29
CA TRP A 203 2.09 -13.35 0.89
C TRP A 203 2.25 -14.80 0.44
N LYS A 204 3.30 -15.08 -0.33
CA LYS A 204 3.66 -16.45 -0.72
C LYS A 204 5.18 -16.64 -0.65
N TRP A 205 5.61 -17.89 -0.68
CA TRP A 205 7.01 -18.21 -0.88
C TRP A 205 7.41 -17.99 -2.34
N GLU A 206 8.59 -17.41 -2.53
CA GLU A 206 9.33 -17.38 -3.79
C GLU A 206 10.56 -18.27 -3.62
N THR A 207 10.56 -19.40 -4.31
CA THR A 207 11.57 -20.46 -4.21
C THR A 207 12.73 -20.25 -5.15
N ASN A 208 13.88 -20.78 -4.76
CA ASN A 208 14.98 -21.07 -5.67
C ASN A 208 15.12 -22.59 -5.90
N GLN A 209 16.11 -23.01 -6.68
CA GLN A 209 16.33 -24.42 -6.99
C GLN A 209 16.51 -25.31 -5.74
N ALA A 210 17.05 -24.79 -4.62
CA ALA A 210 17.13 -25.54 -3.37
C ALA A 210 15.79 -25.60 -2.64
N GLY A 211 15.00 -24.53 -2.68
CA GLY A 211 13.61 -24.54 -2.23
C GLY A 211 12.76 -25.59 -2.96
N GLU A 212 12.93 -25.73 -4.28
CA GLU A 212 12.25 -26.77 -5.08
C GLU A 212 12.58 -28.19 -4.59
N LEU A 213 13.85 -28.45 -4.30
CA LEU A 213 14.30 -29.74 -3.79
C LEU A 213 13.73 -30.04 -2.40
N LEU A 214 13.61 -29.02 -1.56
CA LEU A 214 13.09 -29.09 -0.20
C LEU A 214 11.59 -28.76 -0.10
N ASP A 215 10.87 -28.78 -1.21
CA ASP A 215 9.41 -28.64 -1.17
C ASP A 215 8.79 -29.88 -0.50
N ALA A 216 8.02 -29.65 0.56
CA ALA A 216 7.42 -30.71 1.36
C ALA A 216 6.40 -31.56 0.58
N ALA A 217 5.81 -31.02 -0.49
CA ALA A 217 4.96 -31.72 -1.44
C ALA A 217 5.72 -32.22 -2.68
N GLY A 218 7.00 -31.89 -2.81
CA GLY A 218 7.88 -32.32 -3.90
C GLY A 218 8.21 -33.81 -3.86
N PRO A 219 8.58 -34.41 -5.01
CA PRO A 219 8.88 -35.84 -5.11
C PRO A 219 10.09 -36.26 -4.26
N ALA A 220 11.09 -35.39 -4.13
CA ALA A 220 12.30 -35.67 -3.37
C ALA A 220 12.00 -35.85 -1.87
N VAL A 221 11.20 -34.96 -1.28
CA VAL A 221 10.80 -35.04 0.13
C VAL A 221 9.75 -36.14 0.36
N LYS A 222 8.81 -36.34 -0.58
CA LYS A 222 7.80 -37.42 -0.50
C LYS A 222 8.39 -38.82 -0.51
N ALA A 223 9.60 -39.01 -1.06
CA ALA A 223 10.28 -40.30 -1.05
C ALA A 223 10.81 -40.71 0.34
N PHE A 224 10.76 -39.82 1.34
CA PHE A 224 11.10 -40.12 2.72
C PHE A 224 9.89 -40.63 3.50
N ASN A 225 10.15 -41.39 4.57
CA ASN A 225 9.09 -41.80 5.49
C ASN A 225 8.51 -40.59 6.26
N THR A 226 7.38 -40.78 6.93
CA THR A 226 6.65 -39.72 7.65
C THR A 226 7.52 -39.00 8.68
N TRP A 227 8.37 -39.72 9.42
CA TRP A 227 9.21 -39.15 10.48
C TRP A 227 10.33 -38.28 9.91
N ASP A 228 11.02 -38.80 8.90
CA ASP A 228 12.09 -38.08 8.20
C ASP A 228 11.52 -36.83 7.52
N ARG A 229 10.32 -36.92 6.93
CA ARG A 229 9.63 -35.78 6.33
C ARG A 229 9.25 -34.71 7.36
N SER A 230 8.75 -35.10 8.54
CA SER A 230 8.51 -34.14 9.63
C SER A 230 9.81 -33.46 10.04
N THR A 231 10.88 -34.23 10.20
CA THR A 231 12.20 -33.69 10.57
C THR A 231 12.74 -32.70 9.54
N LEU A 232 12.56 -32.99 8.24
CA LEU A 232 12.91 -32.04 7.17
C LEU A 232 12.15 -30.72 7.32
N ILE A 233 10.85 -30.78 7.63
CA ILE A 233 9.98 -29.60 7.75
C ILE A 233 10.31 -28.80 9.01
N ASP A 234 10.39 -29.49 10.15
CA ASP A 234 10.49 -28.87 11.46
C ASP A 234 11.91 -28.34 11.76
N LYS A 235 12.95 -29.00 11.21
CA LYS A 235 14.35 -28.70 11.58
C LYS A 235 15.23 -28.21 10.42
N HIS A 236 14.94 -28.61 9.19
CA HIS A 236 15.85 -28.37 8.05
C HIS A 236 15.27 -27.47 6.97
N GLY A 237 14.20 -26.74 7.30
CA GLY A 237 13.64 -25.71 6.45
C GLY A 237 12.90 -26.26 5.23
N ALA A 238 12.55 -27.54 5.16
CA ALA A 238 11.57 -27.96 4.16
C ALA A 238 10.22 -27.29 4.45
N HIS A 239 9.51 -26.89 3.41
CA HIS A 239 8.19 -26.28 3.59
C HIS A 239 7.32 -26.57 2.38
N PHE A 240 6.01 -26.40 2.52
CA PHE A 240 5.12 -26.33 1.38
C PHE A 240 5.31 -24.98 0.69
N TYR A 241 6.27 -24.91 -0.22
CA TYR A 241 6.63 -23.65 -0.86
C TYR A 241 5.69 -23.30 -2.02
N HIS A 242 5.09 -24.31 -2.64
CA HIS A 242 4.08 -24.17 -3.70
C HIS A 242 2.64 -24.17 -3.20
N ASP A 243 2.44 -24.09 -1.88
CA ASP A 243 1.09 -24.04 -1.33
C ASP A 243 0.38 -22.73 -1.70
N ALA A 244 -0.92 -22.67 -1.45
CA ALA A 244 -1.70 -21.47 -1.64
C ALA A 244 -1.11 -20.28 -0.85
N PRO A 245 -1.21 -19.06 -1.38
CA PRO A 245 -0.75 -17.87 -0.66
C PRO A 245 -1.37 -17.73 0.74
N SER A 246 -0.55 -17.34 1.70
CA SER A 246 -0.92 -17.18 3.10
C SER A 246 -1.50 -15.80 3.36
N LYS A 247 -2.65 -15.76 4.05
CA LYS A 247 -3.27 -14.52 4.52
C LYS A 247 -2.76 -14.20 5.92
N THR A 248 -2.33 -12.99 6.15
CA THR A 248 -1.79 -12.53 7.44
C THR A 248 -2.30 -11.14 7.76
N LYS A 249 -2.45 -10.86 9.04
CA LYS A 249 -2.85 -9.57 9.58
C LYS A 249 -1.71 -9.02 10.42
N ILE A 250 -1.34 -7.75 10.19
CA ILE A 250 -0.38 -7.04 11.03
C ILE A 250 -0.97 -5.73 11.53
N ALA A 251 -0.55 -5.32 12.72
CA ALA A 251 -0.80 -3.98 13.24
C ALA A 251 0.41 -3.09 12.92
N LEU A 252 0.15 -1.92 12.36
CA LEU A 252 1.14 -0.89 12.06
C LEU A 252 0.90 0.35 12.92
N MET A 253 1.99 0.97 13.37
CA MET A 253 1.98 2.24 14.08
C MET A 253 2.82 3.27 13.30
N LYS A 254 2.33 4.51 13.22
CA LYS A 254 3.04 5.63 12.63
C LYS A 254 4.08 6.17 13.62
N THR A 255 5.34 6.15 13.21
CA THR A 255 6.49 6.69 13.94
C THR A 255 7.10 7.88 13.18
N GLU A 256 8.13 8.51 13.74
CA GLU A 256 8.92 9.55 13.04
C GLU A 256 9.57 9.04 11.75
N LYS A 257 9.86 7.74 11.67
CA LYS A 257 10.47 7.07 10.50
C LYS A 257 9.43 6.54 9.51
N GLY A 258 8.14 6.78 9.75
CA GLY A 258 7.03 6.23 8.97
C GLY A 258 6.29 5.10 9.68
N TRP A 259 5.49 4.34 8.92
CA TRP A 259 4.70 3.23 9.46
C TRP A 259 5.56 2.00 9.73
N MET A 260 5.48 1.46 10.95
CA MET A 260 6.28 0.30 11.41
C MET A 260 5.39 -0.72 12.13
N LEU A 261 5.88 -1.95 12.27
CA LEU A 261 5.19 -3.00 13.02
C LEU A 261 4.92 -2.55 14.46
N ASN A 262 3.68 -2.70 14.92
CA ASN A 262 3.33 -2.50 16.31
C ASN A 262 3.62 -3.78 17.09
N ASN A 263 4.60 -3.76 17.99
CA ASN A 263 5.01 -4.90 18.81
C ASN A 263 4.30 -4.92 20.20
N GLU A 264 3.23 -4.15 20.37
CA GLU A 264 2.41 -4.13 21.60
C GLU A 264 1.68 -5.45 21.86
#